data_AF-A0A924C5S6-F1
#
_entry.id   AF-A0A924C5S6-F1
#
_cell.length_a   1.000
_cell.length_b   1.000
_cell.length_c   1.000
_cell.angle_alpha   90.00
_cell.angle_beta   90.00
_cell.angle_gamma   90.00
#
_symmetry.space_group_name_H-M   'P 1'
#
loop_
_entity.id
_entity.type
_entity.pdbx_description
1 polymer ?
#
loop_
_entity_poly.entity_id
_entity_poly.type
_entity_poly.pdbx_seq_one_letter_code
_entity_poly.pdbx_strand_id
1 'polypeptide(L)' 'MIWTSILGIIALVGLARVLGFAKNPALDTDTARTVVEAALPGFVATAAAVDPRTRTATVTASDGRVAQVMSHGDRWVVRG' A
#
# COMPACT_ATOMS: atom_id res chain seq x y z
N MET A 1 -19.28 -29.76 -17.40
CA MET A 1 -19.38 -28.32 -17.76
C MET A 1 -18.85 -27.36 -16.71
N ILE A 2 -18.82 -27.68 -15.40
CA ILE A 2 -18.28 -26.77 -14.36
C ILE A 2 -16.73 -26.68 -14.40
N TRP A 3 -16.05 -27.76 -14.80
CA TRP A 3 -14.59 -27.86 -14.82
C TRP A 3 -13.89 -26.92 -15.81
N THR A 4 -14.49 -26.66 -16.97
CA THR A 4 -13.95 -25.71 -17.96
C THR A 4 -13.97 -24.27 -17.46
N SER A 5 -15.02 -23.90 -16.72
CA SER A 5 -15.12 -22.57 -16.10
C SER A 5 -14.09 -22.37 -14.99
N ILE A 6 -13.84 -23.40 -14.18
CA ILE A 6 -12.82 -23.36 -13.13
C ILE A 6 -11.43 -23.16 -13.72
N LEU A 7 -11.08 -23.89 -14.79
CA LEU A 7 -9.81 -23.74 -15.48
C LEU A 7 -9.62 -22.33 -16.05
N GLY A 8 -10.67 -21.75 -16.63
CA GLY A 8 -10.65 -20.36 -17.11
C GLY A 8 -10.40 -19.34 -16.00
N ILE A 9 -11.04 -19.52 -14.84
CA ILE A 9 -10.84 -18.65 -13.67
C ILE A 9 -9.41 -18.75 -13.15
N ILE A 10 -8.86 -19.97 -13.03
CA ILE A 10 -7.49 -20.18 -12.56
C ILE A 10 -6.49 -19.52 -13.51
N ALA A 11 -6.70 -19.65 -14.83
CA ALA A 11 -5.85 -19.02 -15.84
C ALA A 11 -5.88 -17.48 -15.73
N LEU A 12 -7.07 -16.89 -15.54
CA LEU A 12 -7.23 -15.45 -15.33
C LEU A 12 -6.55 -14.96 -14.04
N VAL A 13 -6.71 -15.68 -12.93
CA VAL A 13 -6.08 -15.33 -11.65
C VAL A 13 -4.55 -15.47 -11.72
N GLY A 14 -4.06 -16.52 -12.37
CA GLY A 14 -2.63 -16.72 -12.61
C GLY A 14 -2.03 -15.60 -13.47
N LEU A 15 -2.71 -15.22 -14.56
CA LEU A 15 -2.27 -14.14 -15.43
C LEU A 15 -2.28 -12.79 -14.70
N ALA A 16 -3.29 -12.51 -13.88
CA ALA A 16 -3.35 -11.30 -13.07
C ALA A 16 -2.19 -11.22 -12.05
N ARG A 17 -1.79 -12.36 -11.46
CA ARG A 17 -0.60 -12.44 -10.59
C ARG A 17 0.69 -12.15 -11.34
N VAL A 18 0.85 -12.71 -12.55
CA VAL A 18 2.04 -12.47 -13.40
C VAL A 18 2.13 -11.00 -13.83
N LEU A 19 1.00 -10.38 -14.14
CA LEU A 19 0.91 -8.96 -14.47
C LEU A 19 1.13 -8.02 -13.26
N GLY A 20 1.28 -8.57 -12.05
CA GLY A 20 1.64 -7.79 -10.88
C GLY A 20 0.47 -7.15 -10.13
N PHE A 21 -0.78 -7.46 -10.48
CA PHE A 21 -1.96 -6.99 -9.72
C PHE A 21 -1.99 -7.49 -8.27
N ALA A 22 -1.21 -8.53 -7.96
CA ALA A 22 -1.04 -9.06 -6.61
C ALA A 22 0.34 -8.71 -5.99
N LYS A 23 1.14 -7.84 -6.63
CA LYS A 23 2.33 -7.30 -5.97
C LYS A 23 1.84 -6.39 -4.86
N ASN A 24 1.96 -6.88 -3.63
CA ASN A 24 1.78 -6.08 -2.43
C ASN A 24 3.17 -5.57 -2.03
N PRO A 25 3.58 -4.36 -2.47
CA PRO A 25 4.90 -3.83 -2.16
C PRO A 25 5.09 -3.77 -0.64
N ALA A 26 6.28 -4.16 -0.16
CA ALA A 26 6.60 -4.04 1.25
C ALA A 26 6.65 -2.55 1.62
N LEU A 27 5.87 -2.14 2.61
CA LEU A 27 5.90 -0.77 3.13
C LEU A 27 7.05 -0.67 4.12
N ASP A 28 8.07 0.13 3.79
CA ASP A 28 9.09 0.56 4.75
C ASP A 28 8.81 1.98 5.23
N THR A 29 9.54 2.40 6.27
CA THR A 29 9.38 3.73 6.87
C THR A 29 9.72 4.86 5.90
N ASP A 30 10.72 4.69 5.03
CA ASP A 30 11.16 5.75 4.11
C ASP A 30 10.20 5.93 2.93
N THR A 31 9.66 4.83 2.41
CA THR A 31 8.57 4.81 1.42
C THR A 31 7.32 5.44 2.01
N ALA A 32 6.97 5.11 3.26
CA ALA A 32 5.83 5.73 3.92
C ALA A 32 5.97 7.27 4.02
N ARG A 33 7.15 7.77 4.39
CA ARG A 33 7.43 9.22 4.41
C ARG A 33 7.27 9.82 3.01
N THR A 34 7.95 9.25 2.02
CA THR A 34 7.92 9.74 0.63
C THR A 34 6.49 9.79 0.08
N VAL A 35 5.69 8.76 0.34
CA VAL A 35 4.29 8.69 -0.10
C VAL A 35 3.44 9.76 0.57
N VAL A 36 3.61 10.00 1.87
CA VAL A 36 2.86 11.04 2.58
C VAL A 36 3.25 12.44 2.10
N GLU A 37 4.55 12.73 1.96
CA GLU A 37 5.02 14.03 1.49
C GLU A 37 4.58 14.33 0.05
N ALA A 38 4.54 13.30 -0.82
CA ALA A 38 4.01 13.44 -2.16
C ALA A 38 2.48 13.62 -2.20
N ALA A 39 1.75 13.01 -1.26
CA ALA A 39 0.29 13.06 -1.21
C ALA A 39 -0.26 14.31 -0.50
N LEU A 40 0.48 14.86 0.47
CA LEU A 40 0.08 16.03 1.26
C LEU A 40 1.07 17.18 1.07
N PRO A 41 0.69 18.21 0.27
CA PRO A 41 1.52 19.39 0.09
C PRO A 41 1.83 20.08 1.43
N GLY A 42 3.11 20.30 1.70
CA GLY A 42 3.56 20.96 2.94
C GLY A 42 3.56 20.05 4.18
N PHE A 43 3.35 18.75 4.02
CA PHE A 43 3.61 17.78 5.08
C PHE A 43 5.11 17.45 5.09
N VAL A 44 5.78 17.68 6.22
CA VAL A 44 7.22 17.37 6.39
C VAL A 44 7.32 16.28 7.43
N ALA A 45 7.68 15.07 7.00
CA ALA A 45 7.68 13.91 7.88
C ALA A 45 8.88 13.90 8.82
N THR A 46 8.63 13.84 10.13
CA THR A 46 9.68 13.76 11.16
C THR A 46 9.86 12.33 11.66
N ALA A 47 8.76 11.61 11.87
CA ALA A 47 8.78 10.23 12.34
C ALA A 47 7.88 9.34 11.48
N ALA A 48 8.26 8.09 11.30
CA ALA A 48 7.43 7.06 10.67
C ALA A 48 7.58 5.75 11.43
N ALA A 49 6.47 5.05 11.64
CA ALA A 49 6.44 3.73 12.25
C ALA A 49 5.56 2.81 11.39
N VAL A 50 6.08 1.63 11.05
CA VAL A 50 5.35 0.60 10.30
C VAL A 50 4.86 -0.47 11.27
N ASP A 51 3.58 -0.77 11.23
CA ASP A 51 3.01 -1.91 11.94
C ASP A 51 3.17 -3.18 11.09
N PRO A 52 3.97 -4.17 11.53
CA PRO A 52 4.19 -5.40 10.77
C PRO A 52 2.96 -6.31 10.69
N ARG A 53 1.97 -6.13 11.58
CA ARG A 53 0.74 -6.95 11.60
C ARG A 53 -0.30 -6.41 10.64
N THR A 54 -0.53 -5.11 10.66
CA THR A 54 -1.55 -4.46 9.83
C THR A 54 -1.00 -3.95 8.50
N ARG A 55 0.33 -3.95 8.32
CA ARG A 55 1.03 -3.38 7.15
C ARG A 55 0.62 -1.93 6.87
N THR A 56 0.29 -1.20 7.94
CA THR A 56 0.01 0.22 7.91
C THR A 56 1.22 0.97 8.43
N ALA A 57 1.49 2.15 7.90
CA ALA A 57 2.48 3.06 8.44
C ALA A 57 1.81 4.30 9.00
N THR A 58 2.27 4.73 10.17
CA THR A 58 1.89 6.00 10.77
C THR A 58 3.06 6.95 10.61
N VAL A 59 2.80 8.11 10.01
CA VAL A 59 3.78 9.16 9.75
C VAL A 59 3.36 10.41 10.50
N THR A 60 4.28 10.97 11.29
CA THR A 60 4.07 12.20 12.05
C THR A 60 4.83 13.33 11.36
N ALA A 61 4.19 14.48 11.21
CA ALA A 61 4.77 15.70 10.66
C ALA A 61 5.49 16.54 11.72
N SER A 62 6.37 17.44 11.25
CA SER A 62 7.05 18.44 12.09
C SER A 62 6.12 19.39 12.83
N ASP A 63 4.90 19.59 12.32
CA ASP A 63 3.88 20.48 12.90
C ASP A 63 2.87 19.73 13.79
N GLY A 64 3.10 18.43 14.04
CA GLY A 64 2.25 17.61 14.87
C GLY A 64 1.07 16.95 14.15
N ARG A 65 0.89 17.16 12.82
CA ARG A 65 -0.08 16.39 12.03
C ARG A 65 0.33 14.92 11.97
N VAL A 66 -0.65 14.03 11.86
CA VAL A 66 -0.43 12.58 11.73
C VAL A 66 -1.13 12.09 10.49
N ALA A 67 -0.41 11.38 9.63
CA ALA A 67 -0.94 10.73 8.45
C ALA A 67 -0.74 9.21 8.55
N GLN A 68 -1.76 8.46 8.15
CA GLN A 68 -1.72 7.01 8.07
C GLN A 68 -1.64 6.58 6.61
N VAL A 69 -0.65 5.73 6.30
CA VAL A 69 -0.46 5.09 4.99
C VAL A 69 -0.92 3.64 5.10
N MET A 70 -1.80 3.23 4.21
CA MET A 70 -2.32 1.86 4.16
C MET A 70 -2.16 1.29 2.75
N SER A 71 -1.77 0.00 2.64
CA SER A 71 -1.79 -0.71 1.35
C SER A 71 -3.23 -0.91 0.89
N HIS A 72 -3.54 -0.52 -0.34
CA HIS A 72 -4.82 -0.78 -1.00
C HIS A 72 -4.57 -1.36 -2.40
N GLY A 73 -4.35 -2.68 -2.47
CA GLY A 73 -4.01 -3.36 -3.71
C GLY A 73 -2.59 -3.01 -4.15
N ASP A 74 -2.46 -2.37 -5.33
CA ASP A 74 -1.17 -1.88 -5.87
C ASP A 74 -0.86 -0.43 -5.47
N ARG A 75 -1.77 0.25 -4.76
CA ARG A 75 -1.62 1.66 -4.36
C ARG A 75 -1.51 1.83 -2.86
N TRP A 76 -1.02 2.99 -2.47
CA TRP A 76 -1.02 3.47 -1.10
C TRP A 76 -2.13 4.50 -0.91
N VAL A 77 -2.91 4.36 0.16
CA VAL A 77 -3.91 5.35 0.56
C VAL A 77 -3.35 6.10 1.75
N VAL A 78 -3.34 7.42 1.66
CA VAL A 78 -2.95 8.30 2.76
C VAL A 78 -4.20 8.93 3.37
N ARG A 79 -4.33 8.82 4.70
CA ARG A 79 -5.37 9.49 5.47
C ARG A 79 -4.70 10.35 6.54
N GLY A 80 -4.84 11.67 6.43
CA GLY A 80 -4.34 12.67 7.39
C GLY A 80 -5.45 13.59 7.86
#